data_AF-A0A537MEL9-F1
#
_entry.id   AF-A0A537MEL9-F1
#
_cell.length_a   1.000
_cell.length_b   1.000
_cell.length_c   1.000
_cell.angle_alpha   90.00
_cell.angle_beta   90.00
_cell.angle_gamma   90.00
#
_symmetry.space_group_name_H-M   'P 1'
#
loop_
_entity.id
_entity.type
_entity.pdbx_description
1 polymer ?
#
loop_
_entity_poly.entity_id
_entity_poly.type
_entity_poly.pdbx_seq_one_letter_code
_entity_poly.pdbx_strand_id
1 'polypeptide(L)' 'MTFDRLAERARRRAEARAAARREALAADLAGALPPGVKAEADDDGVVISGRGLGRRFALDAALRRLIEEKTR' A
#
# COMPACT_ATOMS: atom_id res chain seq x y z
N MET A 1 3.32 -25.86 -26.91
CA MET A 1 2.25 -25.58 -25.91
C MET A 1 2.75 -25.52 -24.44
N THR A 2 4.06 -25.50 -24.18
CA THR A 2 4.61 -25.47 -22.79
C THR A 2 4.88 -24.06 -22.25
N PHE A 3 5.20 -23.10 -23.14
CA PHE A 3 5.58 -21.75 -22.74
C PHE A 3 4.42 -20.93 -22.16
N ASP A 4 3.23 -21.04 -22.75
CA ASP A 4 2.03 -20.30 -22.31
C ASP A 4 1.63 -20.66 -20.87
N ARG A 5 1.70 -21.95 -20.52
CA ARG A 5 1.41 -22.41 -19.14
C ARG A 5 2.43 -21.90 -18.12
N LEU A 6 3.69 -21.75 -18.53
CA LEU A 6 4.74 -21.22 -17.66
C LEU A 6 4.56 -19.71 -17.46
N ALA A 7 4.27 -18.97 -18.53
CA ALA A 7 3.98 -17.54 -18.48
C ALA A 7 2.78 -17.23 -17.57
N GLU A 8 1.69 -17.98 -17.70
CA GLU A 8 0.50 -17.83 -16.87
C GLU A 8 0.78 -18.12 -15.38
N ARG A 9 1.57 -19.16 -15.08
CA ARG A 9 1.99 -19.44 -13.69
C ARG A 9 2.90 -18.36 -13.11
N ALA A 10 3.81 -17.82 -13.92
CA ALA A 10 4.68 -16.73 -13.51
C ALA A 10 3.86 -15.46 -13.21
N ARG A 11 2.90 -15.13 -14.08
CA ARG A 11 1.97 -14.02 -13.89
C ARG A 11 1.18 -14.14 -12.58
N ARG A 12 0.55 -15.28 -12.34
CA ARG A 12 -0.21 -15.51 -11.09
C ARG A 12 0.65 -15.39 -9.84
N ARG A 13 1.90 -15.86 -9.88
CA ARG A 13 2.84 -15.71 -8.76
C ARG A 13 3.25 -14.25 -8.56
N ALA A 14 3.45 -13.50 -9.63
CA ALA A 14 3.76 -12.08 -9.56
C ALA A 14 2.58 -11.29 -8.97
N GLU A 15 1.35 -11.56 -9.42
CA GLU A 15 0.12 -10.96 -8.89
C GLU A 15 -0.07 -11.29 -7.40
N ALA A 16 0.06 -12.56 -7.00
CA ALA A 16 -0.03 -12.97 -5.61
C ALA A 16 1.03 -12.29 -4.72
N ARG A 17 2.26 -12.14 -5.24
CA ARG A 17 3.34 -11.45 -4.52
C ARG A 17 3.10 -9.95 -4.42
N ALA A 18 2.52 -9.34 -5.45
CA ALA A 18 2.14 -7.93 -5.44
C ALA A 18 1.04 -7.68 -4.40
N ALA A 19 -0.01 -8.51 -4.39
CA ALA A 19 -1.10 -8.43 -3.40
C ALA A 19 -0.57 -8.54 -1.96
N ALA A 20 0.23 -9.59 -1.67
CA ALA A 20 0.82 -9.78 -0.35
C ALA A 20 1.71 -8.60 0.08
N ARG A 21 2.42 -7.98 -0.87
CA ARG A 21 3.24 -6.80 -0.59
C ARG A 21 2.40 -5.56 -0.26
N ARG A 22 1.26 -5.36 -0.92
CA ARG A 22 0.33 -4.25 -0.62
C ARG A 22 -0.32 -4.45 0.74
N GLU A 23 -0.75 -5.66 1.06
CA GLU A 23 -1.31 -5.98 2.38
C GLU A 23 -0.30 -5.71 3.50
N ALA A 24 0.94 -6.17 3.33
CA ALA A 24 2.01 -5.91 4.29
C ALA A 24 2.29 -4.41 4.45
N LEU A 25 2.28 -3.65 3.35
CA LEU A 25 2.47 -2.20 3.37
C LEU A 25 1.31 -1.49 4.07
N ALA A 26 0.06 -1.89 3.81
CA ALA A 26 -1.12 -1.33 4.47
C ALA A 26 -1.10 -1.61 5.98
N ALA A 27 -0.73 -2.82 6.40
CA ALA A 27 -0.60 -3.18 7.80
C ALA A 27 0.50 -2.37 8.53
N ASP A 28 1.66 -2.21 7.88
CA ASP A 28 2.77 -1.41 8.40
C ASP A 28 2.38 0.07 8.54
N LEU A 29 1.70 0.63 7.53
CA LEU A 29 1.16 1.99 7.60
C LEU A 29 0.11 2.13 8.71
N ALA A 30 -0.79 1.17 8.88
CA ALA A 30 -1.83 1.22 9.91
C ALA A 30 -1.25 1.37 11.34
N GLY A 31 -0.06 0.82 11.61
CA GLY A 31 0.64 0.98 12.89
C GLY A 31 1.29 2.35 13.10
N ALA A 32 1.67 3.03 12.02
CA ALA A 32 2.34 4.33 12.05
C ALA A 32 1.38 5.52 11.85
N LEU A 33 0.14 5.28 11.40
CA LEU A 33 -0.83 6.31 11.09
C LEU A 33 -1.47 6.91 12.36
N PRO A 34 -1.72 8.23 12.38
CA PRO A 34 -2.32 8.88 13.53
C PRO A 34 -3.82 8.55 13.67
N PRO A 35 -4.39 8.66 14.88
CA PRO A 35 -5.78 8.27 15.15
C PRO A 35 -6.79 8.91 14.21
N GLY A 36 -7.68 8.11 13.63
CA GLY A 36 -8.70 8.56 12.68
C GLY A 36 -8.27 8.55 11.21
N VAL A 37 -7.05 8.11 10.92
CA VAL A 37 -6.54 7.79 9.58
C VAL A 37 -6.32 6.27 9.49
N LYS A 38 -6.61 5.68 8.34
CA LYS A 38 -6.48 4.24 8.05
C LYS A 38 -5.72 4.05 6.75
N ALA A 39 -5.06 2.91 6.62
CA ALA A 39 -4.47 2.44 5.38
C ALA A 39 -5.11 1.10 5.00
N GLU A 40 -5.52 0.96 3.75
CA GLU A 40 -6.14 -0.23 3.20
C GLU A 40 -5.48 -0.58 1.86
N ALA A 41 -5.27 -1.86 1.58
CA ALA A 41 -4.75 -2.31 0.29
C ALA A 41 -5.89 -2.45 -0.73
N ASP A 42 -5.66 -2.01 -1.96
CA ASP A 42 -6.57 -2.23 -3.10
C ASP A 42 -5.86 -2.89 -4.30
N ASP A 43 -6.57 -3.00 -5.41
CA ASP A 43 -6.09 -3.62 -6.65
C ASP A 43 -4.95 -2.84 -7.32
N ASP A 44 -4.82 -1.55 -7.04
CA ASP A 44 -3.85 -0.64 -7.65
C ASP A 44 -2.69 -0.29 -6.68
N GLY A 45 -2.88 -0.43 -5.37
CA GLY A 45 -1.90 -0.01 -4.37
C GLY A 45 -2.42 -0.01 -2.93
N VAL A 46 -2.10 1.06 -2.21
CA VAL A 46 -2.51 1.29 -0.82
C VAL A 46 -3.18 2.65 -0.72
N VAL A 47 -4.40 2.67 -0.19
CA VAL A 47 -5.22 3.85 0.00
C VAL A 47 -5.13 4.30 1.45
N ILE A 48 -4.79 5.58 1.65
CA ILE A 48 -4.83 6.22 2.97
C ILE A 48 -6.08 7.10 3.02
N SER A 49 -6.93 6.86 4.00
CA SER A 49 -8.20 7.57 4.16
C SER A 49 -8.48 7.91 5.62
N GLY A 50 -9.34 8.90 5.88
CA GLY A 50 -9.77 9.20 7.24
C GLY A 50 -10.04 10.68 7.52
N ARG A 51 -10.57 10.93 8.72
CA ARG A 51 -10.99 12.28 9.11
C ARG A 51 -9.76 13.14 9.39
N GLY A 52 -9.72 14.32 8.76
CA GLY A 52 -8.64 15.28 8.97
C GLY A 52 -7.34 14.91 8.25
N LEU A 53 -7.35 13.91 7.37
CA LEU A 53 -6.18 13.51 6.58
C LEU A 53 -5.59 14.70 5.80
N GLY A 54 -6.39 15.44 5.05
CA GLY A 54 -5.90 16.58 4.27
C GLY A 54 -5.25 17.67 5.14
N ARG A 55 -5.88 18.02 6.27
CA ARG A 55 -5.32 18.98 7.23
C ARG A 55 -4.02 18.46 7.85
N ARG A 56 -3.97 17.20 8.25
CA ARG A 56 -2.76 16.60 8.83
C ARG A 56 -1.66 16.46 7.79
N PHE A 57 -1.96 16.05 6.57
CA PHE A 57 -0.97 15.98 5.50
C PHE A 57 -0.33 17.35 5.25
N ALA A 58 -1.11 18.44 5.30
CA ALA A 58 -0.57 19.79 5.15
C ALA A 58 0.28 20.26 6.35
N LEU A 59 -0.12 19.91 7.58
CA LEU A 59 0.43 20.48 8.81
C LEU A 59 1.44 19.57 9.53
N ASP A 60 1.37 18.27 9.32
CA ASP A 60 2.18 17.25 9.97
C ASP A 60 3.32 16.85 9.03
N ALA A 61 4.54 17.27 9.37
CA ALA A 61 5.72 16.91 8.63
C ALA A 61 6.09 15.42 8.78
N ALA A 62 5.77 14.79 9.91
CA ALA A 62 6.05 13.38 10.15
C ALA A 62 5.18 12.50 9.24
N LEU A 63 3.90 12.85 9.09
CA LEU A 63 3.00 12.14 8.18
C LEU A 63 3.44 12.24 6.71
N ARG A 64 3.88 13.42 6.25
CA ARG A 64 4.41 13.59 4.89
C ARG A 64 5.66 12.75 4.65
N ARG A 65 6.61 12.83 5.57
CA ARG A 65 7.85 12.05 5.48
C ARG A 65 7.58 10.55 5.48
N LEU A 66 6.67 10.07 6.32
CA LEU A 66 6.25 8.67 6.35
C LEU A 66 5.72 8.21 4.98
N ILE A 67 4.88 9.02 4.33
CA ILE A 67 4.33 8.71 3.01
C ILE A 67 5.44 8.73 1.94
N GLU A 68 6.33 9.71 1.97
CA GLU A 68 7.47 9.80 1.05
C GLU A 68 8.43 8.60 1.18
N GLU A 69 8.74 8.16 2.40
CA GLU A 69 9.60 7.01 2.66
C GLU A 69 8.99 5.69 2.17
N LYS A 70 7.65 5.57 2.17
CA LYS A 70 6.93 4.35 1.78
C LYS A 70 6.56 4.29 0.29
N THR A 71 6.68 5.41 -0.42
CA THR A 71 6.39 5.51 -1.87
C THR A 71 7.65 5.37 -2.74
N ARG A 72 8.84 5.29 -2.13
CA ARG A 72 10.13 5.17 -2.82
C ARG A 72 10.54 3.71 -3.05
#